data_AF-A0AAX3YXJ5-F1
#
_entry.id   AF-A0AAX3YXJ5-F1
#
_cell.length_a   1.000
_cell.length_b   1.000
_cell.length_c   1.000
_cell.angle_alpha   90.00
_cell.angle_beta   90.00
_cell.angle_gamma   90.00
#
_symmetry.space_group_name_H-M   'P 1'
#
loop_
_entity.id
_entity.type
_entity.pdbx_description
1 polymer ?
#
loop_
_entity_poly.entity_id
_entity_poly.type
_entity_poly.pdbx_seq_one_letter_code
_entity_poly.pdbx_strand_id
1 'polypeptide(L)'
;MTRLKAILAGIGLAIMLVLTAFGIGGMRGRERAEAEAEKKRTDENAAATKAAAERRVEVTREASNVQQTVNHMPDDDVDRELRANWTRKS
;
A
#
# COMPACT_ATOMS: atom_id res chain seq x y z
N MET A 1 -19.49 -23.07 -59.56
CA MET A 1 -18.39 -22.38 -58.85
C MET A 1 -18.85 -21.35 -57.81
N THR A 2 -20.02 -20.72 -57.94
CA THR A 2 -20.48 -19.66 -57.03
C THR A 2 -21.03 -20.16 -55.69
N ARG A 3 -21.75 -21.30 -55.67
CA ARG A 3 -22.34 -21.84 -54.43
C ARG A 3 -21.31 -22.31 -53.41
N LEU A 4 -20.24 -22.98 -53.86
CA LEU A 4 -19.16 -23.44 -52.98
C LEU A 4 -18.38 -22.26 -52.36
N LYS A 5 -18.13 -21.21 -53.15
CA LYS A 5 -17.50 -19.98 -52.66
C LYS A 5 -18.37 -19.27 -51.61
N ALA A 6 -19.68 -19.23 -51.81
CA ALA A 6 -20.62 -18.62 -50.86
C ALA A 6 -20.64 -19.38 -49.51
N ILE A 7 -20.59 -20.71 -49.54
CA ILE A 7 -20.53 -21.54 -48.33
C ILE A 7 -19.21 -21.31 -47.58
N LEU A 8 -18.07 -21.31 -48.28
CA LEU A 8 -16.76 -21.05 -47.68
C LEU A 8 -16.67 -19.63 -47.09
N ALA A 9 -17.23 -18.63 -47.77
CA ALA A 9 -17.31 -17.26 -47.26
C ALA A 9 -18.17 -17.16 -45.99
N GLY A 10 -19.30 -17.87 -45.94
CA GLY A 10 -20.17 -17.92 -44.75
C GLY A 10 -19.48 -18.55 -43.54
N ILE A 11 -18.75 -19.64 -43.74
CA ILE A 11 -17.97 -20.30 -42.68
C ILE A 11 -16.85 -19.38 -42.18
N GLY A 12 -16.13 -18.71 -43.09
CA GLY A 12 -15.07 -17.77 -42.73
C GLY A 12 -15.58 -16.60 -41.88
N LEU A 13 -16.75 -16.05 -42.24
CA LEU A 13 -17.39 -14.98 -41.47
C LEU A 13 -17.78 -15.45 -40.06
N ALA A 14 -18.35 -16.66 -39.94
CA ALA A 14 -18.76 -17.22 -38.66
C ALA A 14 -17.56 -17.40 -37.70
N ILE A 15 -16.43 -17.90 -38.20
CA ILE A 15 -15.21 -18.08 -37.41
C ILE A 15 -14.66 -16.72 -36.94
N MET A 16 -14.63 -15.70 -37.80
CA MET A 16 -14.20 -14.36 -37.43
C MET A 16 -15.08 -13.73 -36.34
N LEU A 17 -16.40 -13.95 -36.38
CA LEU A 17 -17.32 -13.45 -35.35
C LEU A 17 -17.08 -14.12 -33.99
N VAL A 18 -16.77 -15.42 -33.97
CA VAL A 18 -16.46 -16.13 -32.72
C VAL A 18 -15.11 -15.65 -32.16
N LEU A 19 -14.10 -15.50 -33.00
CA LEU A 19 -12.76 -15.04 -32.56
C LEU A 19 -12.77 -13.59 -32.05
N THR A 20 -13.57 -12.71 -32.66
CA THR A 20 -13.70 -11.32 -32.18
C THR A 20 -14.44 -11.26 -30.84
N ALA A 21 -15.52 -12.05 -30.65
CA ALA A 21 -16.22 -12.15 -29.37
C ALA A 21 -15.33 -12.70 -28.24
N PHE A 22 -14.56 -13.77 -28.51
CA PHE A 22 -13.67 -14.37 -27.52
C PHE A 22 -12.40 -13.54 -27.26
N GLY A 23 -11.83 -12.91 -28.29
CA GLY A 23 -10.65 -12.06 -28.17
C GLY A 23 -10.89 -10.81 -27.32
N ILE A 24 -12.08 -10.22 -27.41
CA ILE A 24 -12.45 -9.02 -26.63
C ILE A 24 -12.80 -9.36 -25.18
N GLY A 25 -13.35 -10.56 -24.91
CA GLY A 25 -13.67 -11.01 -23.56
C GLY A 25 -12.44 -11.15 -22.64
N GLY A 26 -11.33 -11.66 -23.18
CA GLY A 26 -10.09 -11.86 -22.41
C GLY A 26 -9.39 -10.56 -22.00
N MET A 27 -9.46 -9.52 -22.84
CA MET A 27 -8.82 -8.23 -22.56
C MET A 27 -9.47 -7.51 -21.38
N ARG A 28 -10.81 -7.53 -21.30
CA ARG A 28 -11.56 -6.89 -20.20
C ARG A 28 -11.35 -7.56 -18.84
N GLY A 29 -11.09 -8.86 -18.81
CA GLY A 29 -10.81 -9.60 -17.57
C GLY A 29 -9.45 -9.27 -16.98
N ARG A 30 -8.42 -9.15 -17.83
CA ARG A 30 -7.06 -8.80 -17.41
C ARG A 30 -6.97 -7.35 -16.93
N GLU A 31 -7.60 -6.42 -17.66
CA GLU A 31 -7.61 -5.00 -17.30
C GLU A 31 -8.29 -4.72 -15.95
N ARG A 32 -9.38 -5.44 -15.63
CA ARG A 32 -10.04 -5.34 -14.32
C ARG A 32 -9.20 -5.94 -13.19
N ALA A 33 -8.57 -7.08 -13.43
CA ALA A 33 -7.71 -7.72 -12.43
C ALA A 33 -6.44 -6.90 -12.14
N GLU A 34 -5.85 -6.28 -13.16
CA GLU A 34 -4.70 -5.39 -13.02
C GLU A 34 -5.10 -4.11 -12.28
N ALA A 35 -6.24 -3.50 -12.61
CA ALA A 35 -6.74 -2.31 -11.92
C ALA A 35 -7.11 -2.57 -10.44
N GLU A 36 -7.67 -3.73 -10.11
CA GLU A 36 -7.96 -4.12 -8.72
C GLU A 36 -6.68 -4.40 -7.93
N ALA A 37 -5.69 -5.05 -8.54
CA ALA A 37 -4.40 -5.31 -7.91
C ALA A 37 -3.61 -4.01 -7.64
N GLU A 38 -3.63 -3.07 -8.58
CA GLU A 38 -2.98 -1.77 -8.42
C GLU A 38 -3.68 -0.93 -7.35
N LYS A 39 -5.02 -0.87 -7.36
CA LYS A 39 -5.79 -0.22 -6.28
C LYS A 39 -5.47 -0.80 -4.91
N LYS A 40 -5.42 -2.13 -4.79
CA LYS A 40 -5.11 -2.78 -3.52
C LYS A 40 -3.71 -2.43 -3.02
N ARG A 41 -2.72 -2.38 -3.93
CA ARG A 41 -1.36 -1.94 -3.57
C ARG A 41 -1.28 -0.47 -3.19
N THR A 42 -2.04 0.41 -3.85
CA THR A 42 -2.08 1.83 -3.48
C THR A 42 -2.76 2.03 -2.13
N ASP A 43 -3.84 1.30 -1.84
CA ASP A 43 -4.57 1.38 -0.58
C ASP A 43 -3.73 0.81 0.58
N GLU A 44 -3.07 -0.32 0.38
CA GLU A 44 -2.16 -0.92 1.37
C GLU A 44 -0.94 -0.01 1.64
N ASN A 45 -0.35 0.60 0.60
CA ASN A 45 0.73 1.57 0.76
C ASN A 45 0.26 2.86 1.45
N ALA A 46 -0.95 3.33 1.18
CA ALA A 46 -1.53 4.49 1.86
C ALA A 46 -1.73 4.22 3.35
N ALA A 47 -2.23 3.02 3.70
CA ALA A 47 -2.38 2.62 5.09
C ALA A 47 -1.03 2.48 5.81
N ALA A 48 -0.04 1.85 5.17
CA ALA A 48 1.29 1.68 5.73
C ALA A 48 2.04 3.02 5.92
N THR A 49 1.91 3.93 4.94
CA THR A 49 2.52 5.27 5.04
C THR A 49 1.85 6.12 6.10
N LYS A 50 0.51 6.06 6.24
CA LYS A 50 -0.21 6.71 7.32
C LYS A 50 0.22 6.18 8.69
N ALA A 51 0.28 4.86 8.87
CA ALA A 51 0.73 4.25 10.12
C ALA A 51 2.20 4.61 10.45
N ALA A 52 3.08 4.66 9.44
CA ALA A 52 4.46 5.09 9.61
C ALA A 52 4.55 6.58 9.99
N ALA A 53 3.72 7.43 9.40
CA ALA A 53 3.66 8.86 9.73
C ALA A 53 3.13 9.08 11.16
N GLU A 54 2.04 8.42 11.53
CA GLU A 54 1.48 8.47 12.89
C GLU A 54 2.51 8.01 13.92
N ARG A 55 3.21 6.89 13.66
CA ARG A 55 4.28 6.42 14.54
C ARG A 55 5.43 7.40 14.67
N ARG A 56 5.83 8.08 13.59
CA ARG A 56 6.86 9.12 13.64
C ARG A 56 6.42 10.34 14.46
N VAL A 57 5.16 10.75 14.33
CA VAL A 57 4.59 11.86 15.10
C VAL A 57 4.53 11.50 16.58
N GLU A 58 4.07 10.30 16.92
CA GLU A 58 4.01 9.81 18.30
C GLU A 58 5.41 9.79 18.95
N VAL A 59 6.39 9.16 18.28
CA VAL A 59 7.77 9.11 18.79
C VAL A 59 8.37 10.52 18.95
N THR A 60 8.12 11.43 18.01
CA THR A 60 8.60 12.81 18.10
C THR A 60 7.94 13.55 19.27
N ARG A 61 6.64 13.34 19.49
CA ARG A 61 5.88 13.95 20.58
C ARG A 61 6.36 13.43 21.93
N GLU A 62 6.55 12.12 22.08
CA GLU A 62 7.06 11.52 23.30
C GLU A 62 8.48 12.01 23.61
N ALA A 63 9.36 12.03 22.62
CA ALA A 63 10.72 12.55 22.79
C ALA A 63 10.73 14.04 23.19
N SER A 64 9.84 14.85 22.60
CA SER A 64 9.66 16.25 22.99
C SER A 64 9.13 16.38 24.43
N ASN A 65 8.19 15.52 24.84
CA ASN A 65 7.63 15.55 26.19
C ASN A 65 8.68 15.18 27.24
N VAL A 66 9.52 14.17 26.96
CA VAL A 66 10.66 13.81 27.81
C VAL A 66 11.64 14.97 27.92
N GLN A 67 12.03 15.59 26.79
CA GLN A 67 12.91 16.76 26.82
C GLN A 67 12.31 17.94 27.59
N GLN A 68 11.02 18.24 27.41
CA GLN A 68 10.35 19.30 28.17
C GLN A 68 10.32 19.02 29.67
N THR A 69 10.08 17.76 30.06
CA THR A 69 10.08 17.33 31.46
C THR A 69 11.45 17.54 32.09
N VAL A 70 12.51 17.11 31.40
CA VAL A 70 13.90 17.31 31.86
C VAL A 70 14.24 18.80 31.93
N ASN A 71 13.87 19.59 30.92
CA ASN A 71 14.18 21.03 30.87
C ASN A 71 13.45 21.86 31.94
N HIS A 72 12.30 21.38 32.44
CA HIS A 72 11.56 22.04 33.53
C HIS A 72 11.95 21.52 34.91
N MET A 73 12.83 20.52 35.01
CA MET A 73 13.25 19.98 36.29
C MET A 73 14.25 20.94 36.97
N PRO A 74 14.03 21.36 38.22
CA PRO A 74 14.99 22.15 38.98
C PRO A 74 16.31 21.39 39.19
N ASP A 75 17.44 22.08 39.19
CA ASP A 75 18.77 21.45 39.37
C ASP A 75 18.84 20.56 40.62
N ASP A 76 18.27 21.00 41.75
CA ASP A 76 18.21 20.23 43.01
C ASP A 76 17.40 18.92 42.90
N ASP A 77 16.38 18.89 42.03
CA ASP A 77 15.55 17.71 41.76
C ASP A 77 16.29 16.72 40.87
N VAL A 78 16.97 17.23 39.83
CA VAL A 78 17.85 16.42 38.95
C VAL A 78 18.94 15.74 39.78
N ASP A 79 19.59 16.50 40.66
CA ASP A 79 20.68 16.03 41.52
C ASP A 79 20.20 14.95 42.49
N ARG A 80 18.97 15.09 43.01
CA ARG A 80 18.35 14.11 43.89
C ARG A 80 17.99 12.82 43.15
N GLU A 81 17.42 12.90 41.96
CA GLU A 81 17.10 11.71 41.15
C GLU A 81 18.35 10.94 40.73
N LEU A 82 19.38 11.64 40.27
CA LEU A 82 20.66 11.04 39.90
C LEU A 82 21.30 10.33 41.10
N ARG A 83 21.28 10.96 42.28
CA ARG A 83 21.84 10.39 43.52
C ARG A 83 21.03 9.19 44.04
N ALA A 84 19.71 9.20 43.88
CA ALA A 84 18.83 8.10 44.31
C ALA A 84 18.91 6.86 43.40
N ASN A 85 19.03 7.06 42.08
CA ASN A 85 19.11 5.96 41.11
C ASN A 85 20.54 5.48 40.83
N TRP A 86 21.55 6.15 41.39
CA TRP A 86 22.95 5.75 41.23
C TRP A 86 23.18 4.37 41.86
N THR A 87 23.27 3.34 41.02
CA THR A 87 23.71 2.02 41.44
C THR A 87 25.19 1.89 41.09
N ARG A 88 26.07 2.02 42.08
CA ARG A 88 27.51 1.81 41.87
C ARG A 88 27.73 0.33 41.56
N LYS A 89 28.04 -0.01 40.31
CA LYS A 89 28.44 -1.38 39.95
C LYS A 89 29.80 -1.66 40.61
N SER A 90 29.81 -2.51 41.62
CA SER A 90 31.02 -3.07 42.25
C SER A 90 31.63 -4.15 41.38
#